data_AF-A0A444HCW6-F1
#
_entry.id   AF-A0A444HCW6-F1
#
_cell.length_a   1.000
_cell.length_b   1.000
_cell.length_c   1.000
_cell.angle_alpha   90.00
_cell.angle_beta   90.00
_cell.angle_gamma   90.00
#
_symmetry.space_group_name_H-M   'P 1'
#
loop_
_entity.id
_entity.type
_entity.pdbx_description
1 polymer ?
#
loop_
_entity_poly.entity_id
_entity_poly.type
_entity_poly.pdbx_seq_one_letter_code
_entity_poly.pdbx_strand_id
1 'polypeptide(L)'
;MATSKIIDSDFTFSENKSNYGYGVNINEKEPGRYIGHAGRGIGFVSLKIYVPSEKLNIIILKNIYNRDTNIVYHFQKSIRQIIMNSSLIK
;
A
#
# COMPACT_ATOMS: atom_id res chain seq x y z
N MET A 1 3.38 14.83 8.63
CA MET A 1 3.47 13.40 8.27
C MET A 1 3.41 12.61 9.57
N ALA A 2 2.64 11.53 9.64
CA ALA A 2 2.63 10.67 10.83
C ALA A 2 3.98 9.95 10.92
N THR A 3 4.63 9.96 12.07
CA THR A 3 5.90 9.26 12.31
C THR A 3 5.67 8.11 13.29
N SER A 4 6.31 6.97 13.03
CA SER A 4 6.29 5.81 13.94
C SER A 4 7.64 5.09 13.90
N LYS A 5 8.03 4.48 15.03
CA LYS A 5 9.20 3.60 15.15
C LYS A 5 8.85 2.10 15.13
N ILE A 6 7.56 1.76 15.07
CA ILE A 6 7.10 0.38 14.95
C ILE A 6 7.29 -0.05 13.50
N ILE A 7 7.91 -1.19 13.29
CA ILE A 7 8.18 -1.73 11.96
C ILE A 7 7.10 -2.76 11.63
N ASP A 8 6.44 -2.60 10.48
CA ASP A 8 5.61 -3.66 9.90
C ASP A 8 6.48 -4.55 9.02
N SER A 9 6.39 -5.86 9.26
CA SER A 9 7.02 -6.90 8.46
C SER A 9 6.15 -7.41 7.31
N ASP A 10 4.94 -6.87 7.13
CA ASP A 10 4.08 -7.20 6.00
C ASP A 10 4.53 -6.47 4.72
N PHE A 11 5.18 -7.21 3.82
CA PHE A 11 5.60 -6.76 2.50
C PHE A 11 4.44 -6.65 1.48
N THR A 12 3.20 -6.52 1.95
CA THR A 12 2.06 -6.20 1.11
C THR A 12 2.22 -4.82 0.48
N PHE A 13 2.83 -3.88 1.21
CA PHE A 13 2.93 -2.47 0.82
C PHE A 13 4.19 -2.10 0.04
N SER A 14 5.32 -2.66 0.41
CA SER A 14 6.63 -2.32 -0.15
C SER A 14 7.54 -3.55 -0.07
N GLU A 15 8.56 -3.58 -0.92
CA GLU A 15 9.64 -4.58 -0.81
C GLU A 15 10.54 -4.29 0.39
N ASN A 16 10.53 -3.04 0.87
CA ASN A 16 11.19 -2.61 2.08
C ASN A 16 10.25 -2.66 3.28
N LYS A 17 10.84 -2.73 4.48
CA LYS A 17 10.09 -2.60 5.75
C LYS A 17 9.46 -1.21 5.87
N SER A 18 8.15 -1.16 6.11
CA SER A 18 7.43 0.08 6.41
C SER A 18 7.48 0.39 7.90
N ASN A 19 7.43 1.67 8.26
CA ASN A 19 7.00 2.05 9.61
C ASN A 19 5.48 1.85 9.71
N TYR A 20 4.94 1.75 10.93
CA TYR A 20 3.51 1.50 11.15
C TYR A 20 2.98 2.30 12.33
N GLY A 21 1.90 3.05 12.13
CA GLY A 21 1.28 3.84 13.19
C GLY A 21 -0.12 4.26 12.81
N TYR A 22 -0.99 4.46 13.81
CA TYR A 22 -2.38 4.92 13.60
C TYR A 22 -3.17 4.06 12.58
N GLY A 23 -2.87 2.76 12.52
CA GLY A 23 -3.56 1.83 11.60
C GLY A 23 -3.13 1.94 10.14
N VAL A 24 -1.98 2.55 9.84
CA VAL A 24 -1.43 2.66 8.47
C VAL A 24 0.06 2.35 8.42
N ASN A 25 0.48 1.78 7.29
CA ASN A 25 1.87 1.70 6.86
C ASN A 25 2.35 3.09 6.44
N ILE A 26 3.56 3.45 6.86
CA ILE A 26 4.21 4.74 6.62
C ILE A 26 5.55 4.45 5.91
N ASN A 27 5.63 4.80 4.63
CA ASN A 27 6.76 4.46 3.75
C ASN A 27 7.59 5.71 3.41
N GLU A 28 8.37 6.20 4.37
CA GLU A 28 9.15 7.45 4.22
C GLU A 28 10.39 7.29 3.34
N LYS A 29 10.84 6.05 3.12
CA LYS A 29 12.05 5.73 2.34
C LYS A 29 11.77 5.43 0.87
N GLU A 30 10.50 5.31 0.49
CA GLU A 30 10.07 5.02 -0.87
C GLU A 30 9.90 6.32 -1.69
N PRO A 31 10.05 6.27 -3.02
CA PRO A 31 9.63 7.36 -3.91
C PRO A 31 8.20 7.82 -3.61
N GLY A 32 7.98 9.13 -3.57
CA GLY A 32 6.68 9.75 -3.24
C GLY A 32 6.29 9.74 -1.75
N ARG A 33 7.02 9.03 -0.88
CA ARG A 33 6.79 8.97 0.58
C ARG A 33 5.31 8.79 0.95
N TYR A 34 4.78 7.59 0.81
CA TYR A 34 3.34 7.37 0.91
C TYR A 34 2.90 6.69 2.21
N ILE A 35 1.61 6.83 2.54
CA ILE A 35 0.94 6.14 3.64
C ILE A 35 -0.20 5.28 3.10
N GLY A 36 -0.51 4.15 3.73
CA GLY A 36 -1.58 3.29 3.24
C GLY A 36 -1.93 2.11 4.15
N HIS A 37 -2.99 1.39 3.80
CA HIS A 37 -3.38 0.14 4.47
C HIS A 37 -4.13 -0.79 3.52
N ALA A 38 -3.91 -2.09 3.70
CA ALA A 38 -4.44 -3.14 2.84
C ALA A 38 -5.40 -3.97 3.68
N GLY A 39 -6.62 -4.11 3.15
CA GLY A 39 -7.66 -4.89 3.78
C GLY A 39 -7.90 -6.18 3.02
N ARG A 40 -8.16 -7.27 3.73
CA ARG A 40 -8.68 -8.51 3.16
C ARG A 40 -9.68 -9.16 4.12
N GLY A 41 -10.75 -9.73 3.59
CA GLY A 41 -11.76 -10.40 4.40
C GLY A 41 -13.12 -10.47 3.73
N ILE A 42 -13.95 -11.42 4.16
CA ILE A 42 -15.37 -11.58 3.76
C ILE A 42 -15.56 -11.55 2.23
N GLY A 43 -14.62 -12.12 1.46
CA GLY A 43 -14.69 -12.14 -0.01
C GLY A 43 -14.04 -10.95 -0.73
N PHE A 44 -13.49 -9.98 -0.01
CA PHE A 44 -12.92 -8.75 -0.58
C PHE A 44 -11.44 -8.58 -0.29
N VAL A 45 -10.78 -7.82 -1.16
CA VAL A 45 -9.42 -7.31 -0.99
C VAL A 45 -9.41 -5.83 -1.35
N SER A 46 -8.71 -5.01 -0.58
CA SER A 46 -8.58 -3.58 -0.79
C SER A 46 -7.15 -3.11 -0.55
N LEU A 47 -6.77 -2.03 -1.24
CA LEU A 47 -5.54 -1.29 -1.03
C LEU A 47 -5.85 0.20 -1.11
N LYS A 48 -5.52 0.94 -0.05
CA LYS A 48 -5.59 2.41 -0.04
C LYS A 48 -4.21 2.99 0.20
N ILE A 49 -3.78 3.90 -0.67
CA ILE A 49 -2.51 4.63 -0.57
C ILE A 49 -2.79 6.12 -0.75
N TYR A 50 -2.11 6.94 0.04
CA TYR A 50 -2.07 8.39 -0.11
C TYR A 50 -0.61 8.83 -0.24
N VAL A 51 -0.32 9.61 -1.29
CA VAL A 51 0.99 10.20 -1.57
C VAL A 51 0.89 11.70 -1.29
N PRO A 52 1.37 12.19 -0.13
CA PRO A 52 1.12 13.57 0.28
C PRO A 52 1.78 14.63 -0.62
N SER A 53 2.97 14.36 -1.18
CA SER A 53 3.68 15.31 -2.06
C SER A 53 2.87 15.61 -3.32
N GLU A 54 2.22 14.57 -3.87
CA GLU A 54 1.46 14.65 -5.12
C GLU A 54 -0.04 14.91 -4.91
N LYS A 55 -0.50 14.98 -3.64
CA LYS A 55 -1.93 15.02 -3.28
C LYS A 55 -2.72 13.87 -3.94
N LEU A 56 -2.07 12.73 -4.16
CA LEU A 56 -2.61 11.60 -4.91
C LEU A 56 -3.22 10.57 -3.96
N ASN A 57 -4.47 10.18 -4.24
CA ASN A 57 -5.15 9.08 -3.56
C ASN A 57 -5.32 7.91 -4.53
N ILE A 58 -4.92 6.72 -4.07
CA ILE A 58 -5.03 5.47 -4.82
C ILE A 58 -5.91 4.54 -4.00
N ILE A 59 -7.01 4.08 -4.58
CA ILE A 59 -7.95 3.14 -3.95
C ILE A 59 -8.20 2.02 -4.95
N ILE A 60 -7.89 0.79 -4.55
CA ILE A 60 -8.07 -0.42 -5.36
C ILE A 60 -8.98 -1.36 -4.58
N LEU A 61 -10.09 -1.77 -5.18
CA LEU A 61 -11.06 -2.69 -4.59
C LEU A 61 -11.21 -3.91 -5.49
N LYS A 62 -11.22 -5.10 -4.89
CA LYS A 62 -11.37 -6.38 -5.56
C LYS A 62 -12.42 -7.20 -4.81
N ASN A 63 -13.44 -7.66 -5.52
CA ASN A 63 -14.55 -8.47 -5.02
C ASN A 63 -14.26 -9.98 -5.02
N ILE A 64 -13.00 -10.37 -5.09
CA ILE A 64 -12.54 -11.76 -5.08
C ILE A 64 -11.42 -11.90 -4.06
N TYR A 65 -11.63 -12.76 -3.07
CA TYR A 65 -10.64 -13.11 -2.06
C TYR A 65 -10.02 -14.47 -2.35
N ASN A 66 -8.69 -14.51 -2.46
CA ASN A 66 -7.92 -15.75 -2.55
C ASN A 66 -7.21 -15.99 -1.21
N ARG A 67 -7.16 -17.25 -0.76
CA ARG A 67 -6.45 -17.63 0.48
C ARG A 67 -4.94 -17.72 0.30
N ASP A 68 -4.47 -17.92 -0.93
CA ASP A 68 -3.05 -17.88 -1.26
C ASP A 68 -2.54 -16.44 -1.15
N THR A 69 -1.59 -16.23 -0.25
CA THR A 69 -0.96 -14.92 0.03
C THR A 69 -0.19 -14.37 -1.16
N ASN A 70 0.25 -15.22 -2.09
CA ASN A 70 0.92 -14.81 -3.32
C ASN A 70 -0.08 -14.23 -4.34
N ILE A 71 -1.34 -14.67 -4.29
CA ILE A 71 -2.39 -14.28 -5.24
C ILE A 71 -3.27 -13.16 -4.68
N VAL A 72 -3.50 -13.15 -3.36
CA VAL A 72 -4.51 -12.28 -2.72
C VAL A 72 -4.31 -10.80 -3.07
N TYR A 73 -3.07 -10.31 -3.05
CA TYR A 73 -2.70 -8.92 -3.35
C TYR A 73 -2.06 -8.73 -4.73
N HIS A 74 -2.05 -9.73 -5.61
CA HIS A 74 -1.34 -9.67 -6.89
C HIS A 74 -1.70 -8.40 -7.69
N PHE A 75 -2.99 -8.17 -7.94
CA PHE A 75 -3.46 -7.00 -8.67
C PHE A 75 -3.15 -5.68 -7.95
N GLN A 76 -3.31 -5.65 -6.63
CA GLN A 76 -3.02 -4.47 -5.81
C GLN A 76 -1.55 -4.07 -5.92
N LYS A 77 -0.64 -5.04 -5.83
CA LYS A 77 0.81 -4.83 -6.00
C LYS A 77 1.15 -4.37 -7.41
N SER A 78 0.59 -5.01 -8.44
CA SER A 78 0.84 -4.64 -9.84
C SER A 78 0.37 -3.23 -10.18
N ILE A 79 -0.86 -2.86 -9.76
CA ILE A 79 -1.40 -1.51 -9.99
C ILE A 79 -0.59 -0.47 -9.21
N ARG A 80 -0.22 -0.76 -7.96
CA ARG A 80 0.69 0.11 -7.19
C ARG A 80 1.99 0.33 -7.95
N GLN A 81 2.62 -0.73 -8.46
CA GLN A 81 3.88 -0.63 -9.20
C GLN A 81 3.73 0.22 -10.47
N ILE A 82 2.64 0.06 -11.22
CA ILE A 82 2.37 0.89 -12.40
C ILE A 82 2.27 2.38 -12.00
N ILE A 83 1.52 2.70 -10.95
CA ILE A 83 1.33 4.09 -10.51
C ILE A 83 2.65 4.68 -10.00
N MET A 84 3.41 3.92 -9.20
CA MET A 84 4.67 4.38 -8.64
C MET A 84 5.75 4.66 -9.70
N ASN A 85 5.62 4.06 -10.89
CA ASN A 85 6.51 4.30 -12.03
C ASN A 85 5.89 5.19 -13.12
N SER A 86 4.75 5.81 -12.85
CA SER A 86 4.06 6.70 -13.79
C SER A 86 4.42 8.16 -13.53
N SER A 87 4.03 9.05 -14.45
CA SER A 87 4.13 10.50 -14.28
C SER A 87 3.29 11.08 -13.14
N LEU A 88 2.47 10.25 -12.47
CA LEU A 88 1.71 10.63 -11.28
C LEU A 88 2.59 10.75 -10.03
N ILE A 89 3.79 10.16 -10.04
CA ILE A 89 4.81 10.31 -9.00
C ILE A 89 5.97 11.12 -9.61
N LYS A 90 6.30 12.26 -8.98
CA LYS A 90 7.34 13.19 -9.44
C LYS A 90 8.67 12.98 -8.73
#